data_AF-A0AAQ0QIL5-F1
#
_entry.id   AF-A0AAQ0QIL5-F1
#
_cell.length_a   1.000
_cell.length_b   1.000
_cell.length_c   1.000
_cell.angle_alpha   90.00
_cell.angle_beta   90.00
_cell.angle_gamma   90.00
#
_symmetry.space_group_name_H-M   'P 1'
#
loop_
_entity.id
_entity.type
_entity.pdbx_description
1 polymer ?
#
loop_
_entity_poly.entity_id
_entity_poly.type
_entity_poly.pdbx_seq_one_letter_code
_entity_poly.pdbx_strand_id
1 'polypeptide(L)'
;MKLTDKRFWKFEAMMLLCGVILLCQIIVVQMCSRAEFEACNGAVLILLFPVLCLYFAISGIPAWLLYKGNSWMKLAGYMYLFSALLLIVPLLIFLFDWNPVTANMRPDSIPADEGKYITDNEFTIIICTGWAVLLIIPVLITSYLTRQWIGLNSKLRSNTP
;
A
#
# COMPACT_ATOMS: atom_id res chain seq x y z
N MET A 1 19.70 -7.90 14.80
CA MET A 1 18.85 -8.98 14.26
C MET A 1 19.64 -9.67 13.16
N LYS A 2 19.87 -10.98 13.19
CA LYS A 2 20.57 -11.66 12.08
C LYS A 2 19.61 -11.74 10.88
N LEU A 3 19.91 -11.03 9.81
CA LEU A 3 19.14 -11.01 8.54
C LEU A 3 19.03 -12.40 7.87
N THR A 4 19.78 -13.39 8.37
CA THR A 4 19.82 -14.77 7.89
C THR A 4 18.77 -15.70 8.51
N ASP A 5 17.85 -15.18 9.32
CA ASP A 5 16.80 -16.02 9.90
C ASP A 5 15.80 -16.49 8.83
N LYS A 6 15.60 -17.80 8.72
CA LYS A 6 14.62 -18.44 7.82
C LYS A 6 13.19 -17.90 8.00
N ARG A 7 12.89 -17.27 9.14
CA ARG A 7 11.61 -16.61 9.44
C ARG A 7 11.46 -15.26 8.72
N PHE A 8 12.55 -14.51 8.59
CA PHE A 8 12.55 -13.21 7.90
C PHE A 8 12.27 -13.39 6.42
N TRP A 9 12.95 -14.33 5.75
CA TRP A 9 12.69 -14.63 4.33
C TRP A 9 11.26 -15.08 4.04
N LYS A 10 10.62 -15.81 4.97
CA LYS A 10 9.20 -16.17 4.86
C LYS A 10 8.28 -14.96 5.00
N PHE A 11 8.63 -14.04 5.89
CA PHE A 11 7.91 -12.78 6.04
C PHE A 11 8.08 -11.91 4.78
N GLU A 12 9.29 -11.78 4.26
CA GLU A 12 9.58 -11.03 3.04
C GLU A 12 8.78 -11.56 1.84
N ALA A 13 8.69 -12.88 1.68
CA ALA A 13 7.85 -13.49 0.65
C ALA A 13 6.35 -13.10 0.79
N MET A 14 5.85 -12.93 2.03
CA MET A 14 4.50 -12.44 2.28
C MET A 14 4.33 -10.95 1.95
N MET A 15 5.38 -10.15 2.12
CA MET A 15 5.38 -8.74 1.70
C MET A 15 5.33 -8.61 0.18
N LEU A 16 6.06 -9.46 -0.55
CA LEU A 16 5.95 -9.54 -2.01
C LEU A 16 4.54 -9.96 -2.44
N LEU A 17 3.95 -10.95 -1.75
CA LEU A 17 2.56 -11.34 -1.99
C LEU A 17 1.58 -10.18 -1.73
N CYS A 18 1.87 -9.31 -0.76
CA CYS A 18 1.08 -8.11 -0.49
C CYS A 18 1.08 -7.16 -1.71
N GLY A 19 2.24 -6.96 -2.33
CA GLY A 19 2.38 -6.21 -3.58
C GLY A 19 1.62 -6.83 -4.74
N VAL A 20 1.67 -8.15 -4.89
CA VAL A 20 0.90 -8.89 -5.91
C VAL A 20 -0.61 -8.70 -5.71
N ILE A 21 -1.12 -8.87 -4.48
CA ILE A 21 -2.54 -8.71 -4.20
C ILE A 21 -2.99 -7.27 -4.51
N LEU A 22 -2.22 -6.26 -4.10
CA LEU A 22 -2.54 -4.86 -4.40
C LEU A 22 -2.53 -4.59 -5.91
N LEU A 23 -1.58 -5.14 -6.66
CA LEU A 23 -1.56 -5.04 -8.12
C LEU A 23 -2.83 -5.66 -8.72
N CYS A 24 -3.21 -6.87 -8.29
CA CYS A 24 -4.44 -7.51 -8.74
C CYS A 24 -5.68 -6.65 -8.45
N GLN A 25 -5.73 -6.01 -7.28
CA GLN A 25 -6.83 -5.10 -6.93
C GLN A 25 -6.90 -3.88 -7.85
N ILE A 26 -5.76 -3.25 -8.12
CA ILE A 26 -5.68 -2.11 -9.03
C ILE A 26 -6.19 -2.53 -10.41
N ILE A 27 -5.74 -3.69 -10.93
CA ILE A 27 -6.20 -4.21 -12.22
C ILE A 27 -7.72 -4.40 -12.22
N VAL A 28 -8.30 -5.01 -11.17
CA VAL A 28 -9.76 -5.21 -11.06
C VAL A 28 -10.51 -3.88 -11.03
N VAL A 29 -10.04 -2.89 -10.26
CA VAL A 29 -10.67 -1.56 -10.21
C VAL A 29 -10.65 -0.88 -11.58
N GLN A 30 -9.55 -0.98 -12.32
CA GLN A 30 -9.45 -0.44 -13.68
C GLN A 30 -10.42 -1.14 -14.65
N MET A 31 -10.51 -2.47 -14.59
CA MET A 31 -11.45 -3.26 -15.38
C MET A 31 -12.91 -2.87 -15.10
N CYS A 32 -13.27 -2.64 -13.83
CA CYS A 32 -14.62 -2.25 -13.44
C CYS A 32 -14.97 -0.81 -13.84
N SER A 33 -13.99 0.09 -13.85
CA SER A 33 -14.23 1.52 -14.06
C SER A 33 -14.42 1.90 -15.53
N ARG A 34 -14.23 0.97 -16.49
CA ARG A 34 -14.22 1.23 -17.94
C ARG A 34 -13.33 2.43 -18.33
N ALA A 35 -12.44 2.85 -17.42
CA ALA A 35 -11.41 3.83 -17.65
C ALA A 35 -10.51 3.19 -18.70
N GLU A 36 -10.39 3.86 -19.84
CA GLU A 36 -9.78 3.30 -21.02
C GLU A 36 -8.41 2.73 -20.66
N PHE A 37 -8.27 1.41 -20.83
CA PHE A 37 -6.98 0.72 -20.83
C PHE A 37 -5.99 1.35 -21.84
N GLU A 38 -6.49 2.24 -22.72
CA GLU A 38 -5.72 2.98 -23.72
C GLU A 38 -4.77 4.03 -23.13
N ALA A 39 -5.05 4.61 -21.95
CA ALA A 39 -4.19 5.65 -21.37
C ALA A 39 -2.97 5.09 -20.62
N CYS A 40 -2.97 3.80 -20.27
CA CYS A 40 -1.94 3.18 -19.44
C CYS A 40 -1.34 1.98 -20.19
N ASN A 41 -0.53 2.29 -21.20
CA ASN A 41 0.29 1.34 -21.96
C ASN A 41 0.80 0.22 -21.03
N GLY A 42 0.68 -1.06 -21.40
CA GLY A 42 0.99 -2.20 -20.52
C GLY A 42 2.37 -2.14 -19.85
N ALA A 43 3.30 -1.36 -20.40
CA ALA A 43 4.55 -0.97 -19.78
C ALA A 43 4.43 -0.34 -18.38
N VAL A 44 3.43 0.53 -18.14
CA VAL A 44 3.20 1.16 -16.83
C VAL A 44 2.76 0.11 -15.81
N LEU A 45 1.93 -0.85 -16.21
CA LEU A 45 1.52 -1.95 -15.35
C LEU A 45 2.70 -2.89 -15.01
N ILE A 46 3.56 -3.17 -16.00
CA ILE A 46 4.79 -3.95 -15.83
C ILE A 46 5.75 -3.25 -14.86
N LEU A 47 5.86 -1.92 -14.93
CA LEU A 47 6.71 -1.13 -14.04
C LEU A 47 6.11 -0.95 -12.64
N LEU A 48 4.77 -0.98 -12.53
CA LEU A 48 4.07 -0.91 -11.25
C LEU A 48 4.40 -2.12 -10.36
N PHE A 49 4.50 -3.31 -10.95
CA PHE A 49 4.76 -4.55 -10.21
C PHE A 49 6.04 -4.51 -9.34
N PRO A 50 7.25 -4.23 -9.88
CA PRO A 50 8.46 -4.14 -9.06
C PRO A 50 8.39 -2.97 -8.07
N VAL A 51 7.75 -1.85 -8.42
CA VAL A 51 7.58 -0.71 -7.52
C VAL A 51 6.73 -1.08 -6.30
N LEU A 52 5.59 -1.76 -6.49
CA LEU A 52 4.75 -2.22 -5.39
C LEU A 52 5.45 -3.26 -4.51
N CYS A 53 6.19 -4.19 -5.12
CA CYS A 53 7.00 -5.15 -4.39
C CYS A 53 8.04 -4.47 -3.48
N LEU A 54 8.79 -3.50 -4.02
CA LEU A 54 9.78 -2.72 -3.26
C LEU A 54 9.12 -1.87 -2.17
N TYR A 55 7.99 -1.25 -2.47
CA TYR A 55 7.21 -0.48 -1.52
C TYR A 55 6.79 -1.32 -0.29
N PHE A 56 6.31 -2.55 -0.51
CA PHE A 56 5.97 -3.45 0.59
C PHE A 56 7.21 -4.03 1.28
N ALA A 57 8.29 -4.33 0.56
CA ALA A 57 9.55 -4.75 1.18
C ALA A 57 10.06 -3.68 2.17
N ILE A 58 10.11 -2.42 1.73
CA ILE A 58 10.59 -1.30 2.56
C ILE A 58 9.68 -1.06 3.77
N SER A 59 8.36 -1.01 3.57
CA SER A 59 7.40 -0.82 4.68
C SER A 59 7.30 -2.04 5.60
N GLY A 60 7.66 -3.23 5.13
CA GLY A 60 7.69 -4.47 5.89
C GLY A 60 8.82 -4.53 6.91
N ILE A 61 9.97 -3.91 6.65
CA ILE A 61 11.13 -3.90 7.56
C ILE A 61 10.77 -3.36 8.96
N PRO A 62 10.20 -2.15 9.11
CA PRO A 62 9.82 -1.64 10.42
C PRO A 62 8.65 -2.44 11.02
N ALA A 63 7.71 -2.93 10.20
CA ALA A 63 6.63 -3.79 10.68
C ALA A 63 7.15 -5.09 11.30
N TRP A 64 8.16 -5.72 10.70
CA TRP A 64 8.83 -6.92 11.22
C TRP A 64 9.55 -6.66 12.53
N LEU A 65 10.27 -5.54 12.63
CA LEU A 65 10.98 -5.14 13.85
C LEU A 65 10.02 -4.97 15.05
N LEU A 66 8.82 -4.44 14.81
CA LEU A 66 7.79 -4.29 15.83
C LEU A 66 6.96 -5.57 16.06
N TYR A 67 6.92 -6.48 15.08
CA TYR A 67 6.15 -7.71 15.14
C TYR A 67 6.85 -8.79 15.99
N LYS A 68 6.50 -8.83 17.28
CA LYS A 68 6.94 -9.88 18.21
C LYS A 68 6.20 -11.22 18.07
N GLY A 69 5.52 -11.49 16.95
CA GLY A 69 4.89 -12.79 16.67
C GLY A 69 3.59 -13.10 17.41
N ASN A 70 3.05 -12.15 18.19
CA ASN A 70 1.94 -12.43 19.11
C ASN A 70 0.54 -12.38 18.46
N SER A 71 0.28 -11.39 17.59
CA SER A 71 -1.04 -11.19 16.98
C SER A 71 -0.94 -10.71 15.53
N TRP A 72 -1.70 -11.35 14.64
CA TRP A 72 -1.78 -10.95 13.23
C TRP A 72 -2.46 -9.58 13.05
N MET A 73 -3.39 -9.21 13.94
CA MET A 73 -4.02 -7.88 13.91
C MET A 73 -3.00 -6.78 14.22
N LYS A 74 -2.04 -7.05 15.11
CA LYS A 74 -0.94 -6.10 15.37
C LYS A 74 -0.02 -5.98 14.16
N LEU A 75 0.27 -7.09 13.49
CA LEU A 75 1.05 -7.08 12.25
C LEU A 75 0.35 -6.26 11.16
N ALA A 76 -0.95 -6.49 10.97
CA ALA A 76 -1.77 -5.74 10.01
C ALA A 76 -1.76 -4.24 10.32
N GLY A 77 -1.91 -3.87 11.60
CA GLY A 77 -1.83 -2.47 12.02
C GLY A 77 -0.48 -1.82 11.69
N TYR A 78 0.64 -2.50 11.97
CA TYR A 78 1.96 -1.96 11.64
C TYR A 78 2.20 -1.85 10.14
N MET A 79 1.86 -2.90 9.38
CA MET A 79 1.98 -2.87 7.92
C MET A 79 1.15 -1.74 7.33
N TYR A 80 -0.11 -1.61 7.74
CA TYR A 80 -0.98 -0.53 7.29
C TYR A 80 -0.37 0.85 7.58
N LEU A 81 0.09 1.07 8.82
CA LEU A 81 0.65 2.35 9.25
C LEU A 81 1.92 2.70 8.46
N PHE A 82 2.88 1.79 8.34
CA PHE A 82 4.13 2.09 7.63
C PHE A 82 3.92 2.24 6.13
N SER A 83 3.06 1.42 5.53
CA SER A 83 2.69 1.56 4.12
C SER A 83 2.00 2.92 3.89
N ALA A 84 0.97 3.26 4.67
CA ALA A 84 0.25 4.52 4.53
C ALA A 84 1.19 5.74 4.69
N LEU A 85 2.05 5.74 5.72
CA LEU A 85 3.00 6.83 5.95
C LEU A 85 4.01 6.98 4.80
N LEU A 86 4.48 5.86 4.24
CA LEU A 86 5.47 5.87 3.16
C LEU A 86 4.96 6.59 1.90
N LEU A 87 3.65 6.60 1.65
CA LEU A 87 3.04 7.32 0.54
C LEU A 87 2.49 8.69 0.93
N ILE A 88 1.79 8.80 2.07
CA ILE A 88 1.11 10.03 2.48
C ILE A 88 2.14 11.14 2.79
N VAL A 89 3.24 10.82 3.48
CA VAL A 89 4.21 11.83 3.90
C VAL A 89 4.87 12.52 2.69
N PRO A 90 5.39 11.81 1.67
CA PRO A 90 5.91 12.47 0.47
C PRO A 90 4.86 13.31 -0.27
N LEU A 91 3.63 12.82 -0.41
CA LEU A 91 2.56 13.58 -1.08
C LEU A 91 2.27 14.90 -0.34
N LEU A 92 2.20 14.85 0.99
CA LEU A 92 2.00 16.05 1.80
C LEU A 92 3.18 17.03 1.76
N ILE A 93 4.41 16.55 1.56
CA ILE A 93 5.60 17.40 1.47
C ILE A 93 5.71 18.06 0.09
N PHE A 94 5.46 17.31 -0.98
CA PHE A 94 5.79 17.75 -2.34
C PHE A 94 4.61 18.25 -3.16
N LEU A 95 3.39 17.75 -2.92
CA LEU A 95 2.22 18.05 -3.74
C LEU A 95 1.14 18.84 -3.01
N PHE A 96 1.10 18.78 -1.68
CA PHE A 96 0.09 19.47 -0.90
C PHE A 96 0.51 20.93 -0.65
N ASP A 97 -0.33 21.87 -1.10
CA ASP A 97 -0.16 23.28 -0.80
C ASP A 97 -0.67 23.59 0.61
N TRP A 98 0.28 23.91 1.50
CA TRP A 98 0.01 24.28 2.89
C TRP A 98 -0.39 25.75 3.06
N ASN A 99 -0.27 26.58 2.01
CA ASN A 99 -0.67 27.98 2.08
C ASN A 99 -2.19 28.11 1.88
N PRO A 100 -2.95 28.53 2.91
CA PRO A 100 -4.42 28.58 2.84
C PRO A 100 -4.94 29.58 1.80
N VAL A 101 -4.12 30.54 1.39
CA VAL A 101 -4.48 31.55 0.39
C VAL A 101 -4.50 30.95 -1.01
N THR A 102 -3.53 30.09 -1.34
CA THR A 102 -3.34 29.51 -2.67
C THR A 102 -3.95 28.11 -2.81
N ALA A 103 -4.07 27.37 -1.70
CA ALA A 103 -4.55 25.99 -1.64
C ALA A 103 -5.90 25.72 -2.32
N ASN A 104 -6.79 26.73 -2.39
CA ASN A 104 -8.13 26.61 -2.96
C ASN A 104 -8.38 27.57 -4.12
N MET A 105 -7.33 28.20 -4.67
CA MET A 105 -7.49 29.07 -5.83
C MET A 105 -8.01 28.25 -7.01
N ARG A 106 -9.09 28.73 -7.62
CA ARG A 106 -9.67 28.15 -8.84
C ARG A 106 -9.44 29.13 -9.99
N PRO A 107 -9.17 28.65 -11.21
CA PRO A 107 -9.01 29.53 -12.35
C PRO A 107 -10.31 30.29 -12.63
N ASP A 108 -10.21 31.62 -12.76
CA ASP A 108 -11.35 32.52 -13.01
C ASP A 108 -12.07 32.26 -14.35
N SER A 109 -11.44 31.50 -15.26
CA SER A 109 -11.96 31.18 -16.60
C SER A 109 -12.89 29.97 -16.65
N ILE A 110 -13.08 29.24 -15.54
CA ILE A 110 -13.99 28.09 -15.47
C ILE A 110 -15.27 28.54 -14.76
N PRO A 111 -16.44 28.55 -15.44
CA PRO A 111 -17.72 28.83 -14.79
C PRO A 111 -17.95 27.87 -13.62
N ALA A 112 -18.51 28.35 -12.51
CA ALA A 112 -18.79 27.51 -11.34
C ALA A 112 -19.76 26.35 -11.66
N ASP A 113 -20.46 26.47 -12.78
CA ASP A 113 -21.53 25.66 -13.32
C ASP A 113 -21.07 24.68 -14.44
N GLU A 114 -19.85 24.85 -14.98
CA GLU A 114 -19.28 23.98 -16.00
C GLU A 114 -17.99 23.30 -15.52
N GLY A 115 -18.14 22.08 -14.98
CA GLY A 115 -17.01 21.20 -14.67
C GLY A 115 -16.49 21.35 -13.24
N LYS A 116 -16.57 20.26 -12.48
CA LYS A 116 -16.00 20.18 -11.13
C LYS A 116 -14.48 20.15 -11.22
N TYR A 117 -13.85 21.33 -11.29
CA TYR A 117 -12.41 21.46 -11.20
C TYR A 117 -11.92 20.86 -9.88
N ILE A 118 -10.94 19.95 -9.95
CA ILE A 118 -10.29 19.34 -8.78
C ILE A 118 -8.98 20.09 -8.57
N THR A 119 -8.84 20.71 -7.41
CA THR A 119 -7.58 21.36 -7.00
C THR A 119 -6.49 20.33 -6.70
N ASP A 120 -5.22 20.73 -6.73
CA ASP A 120 -4.09 19.85 -6.41
C ASP A 120 -4.20 19.24 -5.00
N ASN A 121 -4.72 20.01 -4.04
CA ASN A 121 -4.98 19.55 -2.69
C ASN A 121 -6.09 18.51 -2.64
N GLU A 122 -7.22 18.75 -3.32
CA GLU A 122 -8.31 17.77 -3.41
C GLU A 122 -7.83 16.49 -4.11
N PHE A 123 -7.04 16.60 -5.17
CA PHE A 123 -6.47 15.47 -5.88
C PHE A 123 -5.52 14.65 -4.97
N THR A 124 -4.67 15.34 -4.22
CA THR A 124 -3.77 14.71 -3.24
C THR A 124 -4.55 13.98 -2.16
N ILE A 125 -5.63 14.57 -1.64
CA ILE A 125 -6.50 13.93 -0.64
C ILE A 125 -7.22 12.70 -1.25
N ILE A 126 -7.69 12.79 -2.49
CA ILE A 126 -8.32 11.66 -3.20
C ILE A 126 -7.34 10.49 -3.32
N ILE A 127 -6.09 10.75 -3.73
CA ILE A 127 -5.04 9.71 -3.82
C ILE A 127 -4.77 9.10 -2.45
N CYS A 128 -4.55 9.93 -1.42
CA CYS A 128 -4.29 9.46 -0.06
C CYS A 128 -5.43 8.58 0.46
N THR A 129 -6.68 9.01 0.24
CA THR A 129 -7.88 8.28 0.67
C THR A 129 -8.03 6.96 -0.09
N GLY A 130 -7.90 7.00 -1.41
CA GLY A 130 -7.97 5.80 -2.25
C GLY A 130 -6.92 4.78 -1.85
N TRP A 131 -5.68 5.22 -1.64
CA TRP A 131 -4.60 4.36 -1.19
C TRP A 131 -4.85 3.78 0.20
N ALA A 132 -5.29 4.59 1.15
CA ALA A 132 -5.62 4.16 2.50
C ALA A 132 -6.71 3.09 2.53
N VAL A 133 -7.69 3.15 1.62
CA VAL A 133 -8.74 2.12 1.48
C VAL A 133 -8.19 0.86 0.81
N LEU A 134 -7.43 1.01 -0.27
CA LEU A 134 -6.88 -0.12 -1.03
C LEU A 134 -5.93 -0.98 -0.19
N LEU A 135 -5.17 -0.39 0.73
CA LEU A 135 -4.23 -1.12 1.59
C LEU A 135 -4.89 -2.10 2.56
N ILE A 136 -6.17 -1.92 2.91
CA ILE A 136 -6.84 -2.69 3.97
C ILE A 136 -6.82 -4.19 3.67
N ILE A 137 -7.34 -4.59 2.51
CA ILE A 137 -7.47 -5.99 2.12
C ILE A 137 -6.12 -6.72 2.00
N PRO A 138 -5.12 -6.23 1.23
CA PRO A 138 -3.86 -6.94 1.05
C PRO A 138 -3.11 -7.08 2.38
N VAL A 139 -3.14 -6.05 3.23
CA VAL A 139 -2.49 -6.09 4.54
C VAL A 139 -3.16 -7.10 5.48
N LEU A 140 -4.50 -7.16 5.51
CA LEU A 140 -5.21 -8.13 6.35
C LEU A 140 -4.96 -9.57 5.91
N ILE A 141 -5.08 -9.85 4.60
CA ILE A 141 -4.88 -11.20 4.04
C ILE A 141 -3.45 -11.66 4.32
N THR A 142 -2.45 -10.85 3.98
CA THR A 142 -1.04 -11.23 4.15
C THR A 142 -0.64 -11.35 5.61
N SER A 143 -1.16 -10.49 6.50
CA SER A 143 -0.89 -10.59 7.94
C SER A 143 -1.47 -11.88 8.54
N TYR A 144 -2.68 -12.25 8.12
CA TYR A 144 -3.32 -13.50 8.52
C TYR A 144 -2.51 -14.72 8.05
N LEU A 145 -2.18 -14.76 6.75
CA LEU A 145 -1.38 -15.84 6.15
C LEU A 145 0.02 -15.93 6.76
N THR A 146 0.65 -14.79 7.05
CA THR A 146 1.96 -14.72 7.72
C THR A 146 1.90 -15.40 9.08
N ARG A 147 0.86 -15.12 9.89
CA ARG A 147 0.69 -15.79 11.19
C ARG A 147 0.48 -17.29 11.01
N GLN A 148 -0.35 -17.72 10.07
CA GLN A 148 -0.57 -19.13 9.80
C GLN A 148 0.74 -19.83 9.41
N TRP A 149 1.48 -19.29 8.46
CA TRP A 149 2.70 -19.91 7.94
C TRP A 149 3.83 -19.98 8.99
N ILE A 150 4.01 -18.91 9.75
CA ILE A 150 5.01 -18.86 10.83
C ILE A 150 4.58 -19.78 11.99
N GLY A 151 3.30 -19.76 12.36
CA GLY A 151 2.74 -20.57 13.46
C GLY A 151 2.67 -22.08 13.18
N LEU A 152 2.34 -22.48 11.95
CA LEU A 152 2.34 -23.90 11.53
C LEU A 152 3.76 -24.49 11.65
N ASN A 153 4.77 -23.72 11.24
CA ASN A 153 6.16 -24.18 11.29
C ASN A 153 6.68 -24.37 12.71
N SER A 154 6.27 -23.52 13.67
CA SER A 154 6.67 -23.72 15.07
C SER A 154 6.07 -25.00 15.64
N LYS A 155 4.82 -25.33 15.29
CA LYS A 155 4.12 -26.51 15.79
C LYS A 155 4.61 -27.81 15.14
N LEU A 156 4.99 -27.77 13.87
CA LEU A 156 5.63 -28.91 13.19
C LEU A 156 7.02 -29.21 13.77
N ARG A 157 7.80 -28.18 14.11
CA ARG A 157 9.14 -28.35 14.71
C ARG A 157 9.10 -28.86 16.14
N SER A 158 8.06 -28.55 16.93
CA SER A 158 7.89 -29.11 18.27
C SER A 158 7.44 -30.58 18.27
N ASN A 159 6.92 -31.07 17.14
CA ASN A 159 6.37 -32.41 17.01
C ASN A 159 7.30 -33.39 16.27
N THR A 160 8.46 -32.93 15.82
CA THR A 160 9.55 -33.79 15.32
C THR A 160 10.45 -34.16 16.50
N PRO A 161 10.58 -35.46 16.86
CA PRO A 161 11.46 -35.93 17.94
C PRO A 161 12.94 -35.71 17.63
#